data_AF-A0A9D0CZC6-F1
#
_entry.id   AF-A0A9D0CZC6-F1
#
_cell.length_a   1.000
_cell.length_b   1.000
_cell.length_c   1.000
_cell.angle_alpha   90.00
_cell.angle_beta   90.00
_cell.angle_gamma   90.00
#
_symmetry.space_group_name_H-M   'P 1'
#
loop_
_entity.id
_entity.type
_entity.pdbx_description
1 polymer ?
#
loop_
_entity_poly.entity_id
_entity_poly.type
_entity_poly.pdbx_seq_one_letter_code
_entity_poly.pdbx_strand_id
1 'polypeptide(L)'
;MEIRRRLEMLSNRKSPQQSSPPEVKPKLGLVHQVRAYRLITPLYGGGAKTQEPDEVSVVRASEIRGLLRFWWRATRGGQFGGSLETMRSAEEAIWGSAAGDGKAGPSPVSVFVQNWKRNRQADVPFEVISDK
;
A
#
# COMPACT_ATOMS: atom_id res chain seq x y z
N MET A 1 -15.04 47.14 4.88
CA MET A 1 -14.92 46.88 3.43
C MET A 1 -14.42 45.46 3.11
N GLU A 2 -13.68 44.80 3.99
CA GLU A 2 -13.11 43.45 3.77
C GLU A 2 -14.13 42.31 3.60
N ILE A 3 -15.25 42.36 4.32
CA ILE A 3 -16.24 41.26 4.37
C ILE A 3 -16.99 41.11 3.03
N ARG A 4 -17.30 42.21 2.35
CA ARG A 4 -18.01 42.18 1.05
C ARG A 4 -17.15 41.55 -0.05
N ARG A 5 -15.84 41.84 -0.04
CA ARG A 5 -14.87 41.27 -1.00
C ARG A 5 -14.69 39.76 -0.84
N ARG A 6 -14.78 39.24 0.39
CA ARG A 6 -14.70 37.79 0.68
C ARG A 6 -15.97 37.04 0.26
N LEU A 7 -17.14 37.68 0.37
CA LEU A 7 -18.42 37.12 -0.11
C LEU A 7 -18.48 37.05 -1.64
N GLU A 8 -17.98 38.06 -2.35
CA GLU A 8 -17.86 38.03 -3.82
C GLU A 8 -16.89 36.94 -4.31
N MET A 9 -15.75 36.74 -3.62
CA MET A 9 -14.81 35.66 -3.96
C MET A 9 -15.39 34.25 -3.74
N LEU A 10 -16.30 34.07 -2.78
CA LEU A 10 -16.97 32.78 -2.56
C LEU A 10 -18.09 32.54 -3.57
N SER A 11 -18.77 33.59 -4.03
CA SER A 11 -19.84 33.52 -5.02
C SER A 11 -19.36 33.12 -6.43
N ASN A 12 -18.10 33.41 -6.77
CA ASN A 12 -17.56 33.19 -8.12
C ASN A 12 -16.82 31.86 -8.30
N ARG A 13 -16.90 30.93 -7.33
CA ARG A 13 -16.35 29.58 -7.49
C ARG A 13 -17.26 28.78 -8.42
N LYS A 14 -16.80 28.54 -9.66
CA LYS A 14 -17.38 27.50 -10.52
C LYS A 14 -17.41 26.21 -9.71
N SER A 15 -18.60 25.66 -9.50
CA SER A 15 -18.74 24.32 -8.92
C SER A 15 -17.92 23.36 -9.79
N PRO A 16 -17.17 22.41 -9.19
CA PRO A 16 -16.55 21.36 -9.98
C PRO A 16 -17.63 20.76 -10.86
N GLN A 17 -17.38 20.67 -12.18
CA GLN A 17 -18.32 19.99 -13.06
C GLN A 17 -18.54 18.60 -12.49
N GLN A 18 -19.78 18.33 -12.09
CA GLN A 18 -20.17 17.06 -11.53
C GLN A 18 -20.26 16.08 -12.70
N SER A 19 -19.12 15.66 -13.23
CA SER A 19 -19.07 14.52 -14.14
C SER A 19 -19.41 13.28 -13.34
N SER A 20 -20.22 12.40 -13.93
CA SER A 20 -20.34 11.05 -13.43
C SER A 20 -18.94 10.43 -13.36
N PRO A 21 -18.62 9.63 -12.33
CA PRO A 21 -17.39 8.87 -12.29
C PRO A 21 -17.22 8.13 -13.63
N PRO A 22 -16.00 8.11 -14.21
CA PRO A 22 -15.77 7.40 -15.46
C PRO A 22 -16.19 5.94 -15.29
N GLU A 23 -16.81 5.37 -16.32
CA GLU A 23 -17.25 3.99 -16.31
C GLU A 23 -16.05 3.06 -16.11
N VAL A 24 -16.02 2.35 -14.98
CA VAL A 24 -14.95 1.41 -14.66
C VAL A 24 -15.23 0.10 -15.37
N LYS A 25 -14.54 -0.13 -16.49
CA LYS A 25 -14.56 -1.45 -17.13
C LYS A 25 -13.86 -2.46 -16.22
N PRO A 26 -14.52 -3.53 -15.75
CA PRO A 26 -13.87 -4.54 -14.92
C PRO A 26 -12.75 -5.21 -15.73
N LYS A 27 -11.55 -5.27 -15.15
CA LYS A 27 -10.46 -6.07 -15.73
C LYS A 27 -10.81 -7.54 -15.59
N LEU A 28 -11.17 -8.17 -16.71
CA LEU A 28 -11.41 -9.62 -16.78
C LEU A 28 -10.11 -10.39 -16.46
N GLY A 29 -10.22 -11.53 -15.78
CA GLY A 29 -9.07 -12.42 -15.49
C GLY A 29 -8.26 -12.11 -14.23
N LEU A 30 -8.78 -11.28 -13.32
CA LEU A 30 -8.16 -11.05 -12.00
C LEU A 30 -8.15 -12.35 -11.17
N VAL A 31 -6.95 -12.79 -10.79
CA VAL A 31 -6.78 -13.89 -9.83
C VAL A 31 -6.81 -13.32 -8.42
N HIS A 32 -7.79 -13.75 -7.62
CA HIS A 32 -7.89 -13.37 -6.20
C HIS A 32 -7.35 -14.50 -5.31
N GLN A 33 -6.40 -14.17 -4.44
CA GLN A 33 -5.85 -15.11 -3.46
C GLN A 33 -5.90 -14.50 -2.06
N VAL A 34 -6.54 -15.21 -1.14
CA VAL A 34 -6.62 -14.83 0.28
C VAL A 34 -5.85 -15.84 1.11
N ARG A 35 -5.08 -15.37 2.10
CA ARG A 35 -4.31 -16.18 3.05
C ARG A 35 -4.43 -15.58 4.44
N ALA A 36 -4.45 -16.43 5.45
CA ALA A 36 -4.45 -16.04 6.85
C ALA A 36 -3.14 -16.50 7.51
N TYR A 37 -2.56 -15.63 8.33
CA TYR A 37 -1.30 -15.88 9.02
C TYR A 37 -1.43 -15.57 10.50
N ARG A 38 -0.61 -16.23 11.32
CA ARG A 38 -0.46 -15.96 12.75
C ARG A 38 1.00 -15.65 13.03
N LEU A 39 1.24 -14.65 13.85
CA LEU A 39 2.57 -14.33 14.35
C LEU A 39 2.99 -15.39 15.38
N ILE A 40 4.20 -15.93 15.20
CA ILE A 40 4.81 -16.86 16.16
C ILE A 40 5.66 -16.12 17.21
N THR A 41 6.09 -14.90 16.88
CA THR A 41 6.83 -13.99 17.75
C THR A 41 6.10 -12.65 17.80
N PRO A 42 6.22 -11.86 18.89
CA PRO A 42 5.71 -10.50 18.92
C PRO A 42 6.20 -9.70 17.71
N LEU A 43 5.30 -8.91 17.11
CA LEU A 43 5.66 -8.05 16.00
C LEU A 43 6.18 -6.72 16.56
N TYR A 44 7.43 -6.41 16.28
CA TYR A 44 7.99 -5.10 16.50
C TYR A 44 7.59 -4.21 15.32
N GLY A 45 6.64 -3.29 15.57
CA GLY A 45 5.97 -2.51 14.53
C GLY A 45 6.83 -1.40 13.92
N GLY A 46 6.47 -1.05 12.67
CA GLY A 46 7.06 0.02 11.85
C GLY A 46 6.20 1.29 11.84
N GLY A 47 5.89 1.81 13.02
CA GLY A 47 5.16 3.08 13.17
C GLY A 47 5.93 4.29 12.63
N ALA A 48 5.28 5.45 12.64
CA ALA A 48 5.97 6.71 12.30
C ALA A 48 7.12 7.01 13.28
N LYS A 49 7.00 6.48 14.50
CA LYS A 49 8.03 6.52 15.53
C LYS A 49 8.70 5.17 15.64
N THR A 50 10.03 5.17 15.60
CA THR A 50 10.85 3.98 15.76
C THR A 50 10.58 3.33 17.13
N GLN A 51 10.54 2.00 17.19
CA GLN A 51 10.30 1.20 18.40
C GLN A 51 8.91 1.36 19.04
N GLU A 52 8.04 2.20 18.51
CA GLU A 52 6.63 2.31 18.92
C GLU A 52 5.73 1.60 17.89
N PRO A 53 4.91 0.63 18.31
CA PRO A 53 3.97 -0.01 17.40
C PRO A 53 2.88 0.98 16.98
N ASP A 54 2.52 0.96 15.70
CA ASP A 54 1.36 1.70 15.19
C ASP A 54 0.08 0.94 15.52
N GLU A 55 -0.71 1.46 16.46
CA GLU A 55 -1.96 0.86 16.93
C GLU A 55 -3.01 0.72 15.81
N VAL A 56 -2.95 1.57 14.78
CA VAL A 56 -3.91 1.60 13.68
C VAL A 56 -3.47 0.64 12.58
N SER A 57 -2.18 0.65 12.21
CA SER A 57 -1.65 -0.13 11.11
C SER A 57 -0.44 -0.98 11.51
N VAL A 58 -0.70 -1.94 12.41
CA VAL A 58 0.27 -2.91 12.94
C VAL A 58 1.04 -3.64 11.83
N VAL A 59 0.35 -4.05 10.77
CA VAL A 59 0.93 -4.62 9.55
C VAL A 59 0.42 -3.82 8.35
N ARG A 60 1.33 -3.25 7.55
CA ARG A 60 0.96 -2.44 6.39
C ARG A 60 1.05 -3.23 5.08
N ALA A 61 0.11 -2.99 4.18
CA ALA A 61 0.15 -3.58 2.84
C ALA A 61 1.42 -3.20 2.05
N SER A 62 1.95 -1.99 2.29
CA SER A 62 3.21 -1.52 1.70
C SER A 62 4.43 -2.32 2.17
N GLU A 63 4.48 -2.67 3.45
CA GLU A 63 5.56 -3.49 4.04
C GLU A 63 5.52 -4.91 3.48
N ILE A 64 4.35 -5.54 3.47
CA ILE A 64 4.17 -6.87 2.86
C ILE A 64 4.60 -6.83 1.40
N ARG A 65 4.18 -5.82 0.64
CA ARG A 65 4.60 -5.64 -0.75
C ARG A 65 6.12 -5.54 -0.89
N GLY A 66 6.79 -4.77 -0.02
CA GLY A 66 8.25 -4.66 0.01
C GLY A 66 8.93 -6.01 0.26
N LEU A 67 8.45 -6.77 1.24
CA LEU A 67 8.96 -8.10 1.56
C LEU A 67 8.74 -9.10 0.42
N LEU A 68 7.58 -9.08 -0.22
CA LEU A 68 7.30 -9.94 -1.39
C LEU A 68 8.22 -9.61 -2.57
N ARG A 69 8.50 -8.32 -2.83
CA ARG A 69 9.49 -7.89 -3.83
C ARG A 69 10.89 -8.41 -3.50
N PHE A 70 11.29 -8.29 -2.24
CA PHE A 70 12.58 -8.80 -1.76
C PHE A 70 12.70 -10.31 -1.97
N TRP A 71 11.72 -11.09 -1.49
CA TRP A 71 11.74 -12.54 -1.63
C TRP A 71 11.61 -13.00 -3.08
N TRP A 72 10.89 -12.26 -3.92
CA TRP A 72 10.88 -12.51 -5.36
C TRP A 72 12.29 -12.39 -5.94
N ARG A 73 13.04 -11.32 -5.62
CA ARG A 73 14.45 -11.20 -6.05
C ARG A 73 15.32 -12.32 -5.50
N ALA A 74 15.18 -12.66 -4.21
CA ALA A 74 15.99 -13.71 -3.59
C ALA A 74 15.74 -15.09 -4.23
N THR A 75 14.50 -15.38 -4.60
CA THR A 75 14.12 -16.70 -5.15
C THR A 75 14.21 -16.79 -6.68
N ARG A 76 14.12 -15.67 -7.40
CA ARG A 76 14.15 -15.62 -8.87
C ARG A 76 15.41 -15.02 -9.44
N GLY A 77 16.21 -14.31 -8.65
CA GLY A 77 17.39 -13.58 -9.11
C GLY A 77 18.41 -14.44 -9.87
N GLY A 78 18.60 -15.69 -9.44
CA GLY A 78 19.51 -16.62 -10.12
C GLY A 78 19.11 -16.97 -11.55
N GLN A 79 17.85 -16.74 -11.94
CA GLN A 79 17.35 -17.03 -13.30
C GLN A 79 17.80 -16.00 -14.33
N PHE A 80 18.36 -14.86 -13.90
CA PHE A 80 18.75 -13.76 -14.78
C PHE A 80 20.25 -13.75 -15.13
N GLY A 81 20.99 -14.81 -14.79
CA GLY A 81 22.40 -14.95 -15.19
C GLY A 81 23.31 -13.81 -14.74
N GLY A 82 22.98 -13.13 -13.63
CA GLY A 82 23.71 -11.97 -13.13
C GLY A 82 23.34 -10.63 -13.76
N SER A 83 22.44 -10.60 -14.75
CA SER A 83 21.96 -9.36 -15.37
C SER A 83 20.95 -8.64 -14.47
N LEU A 84 21.39 -7.60 -13.79
CA LEU A 84 20.55 -6.77 -12.92
C LEU A 84 19.47 -6.01 -13.70
N GLU A 85 19.75 -5.63 -14.95
CA GLU A 85 18.80 -4.90 -15.79
C GLU A 85 17.60 -5.76 -16.16
N THR A 86 17.84 -6.99 -16.63
CA THR A 86 16.76 -7.92 -16.99
C THR A 86 15.94 -8.31 -15.77
N MET A 87 16.59 -8.56 -14.62
CA MET A 87 15.90 -8.82 -13.35
C MET A 87 15.04 -7.63 -12.93
N ARG A 88 15.56 -6.40 -13.04
CA ARG A 88 14.83 -5.18 -12.70
C ARG A 88 13.60 -5.00 -13.58
N SER A 89 13.73 -5.19 -14.89
CA SER A 89 12.61 -5.10 -15.84
C SER A 89 11.52 -6.13 -15.52
N ALA A 90 11.91 -7.36 -15.18
CA ALA A 90 10.97 -8.40 -14.75
C ALA A 90 10.30 -8.08 -13.40
N GLU A 91 11.04 -7.50 -12.44
CA GLU A 91 10.46 -7.03 -11.19
C GLU A 91 9.45 -5.89 -11.42
N GLU A 92 9.82 -4.90 -12.25
CA GLU A 92 8.98 -3.76 -12.60
C GLU A 92 7.70 -4.21 -13.32
N ALA A 93 7.75 -5.24 -14.16
CA ALA A 93 6.57 -5.80 -14.82
C ALA A 93 5.52 -6.37 -13.84
N ILE A 94 5.96 -6.91 -12.70
CA ILE A 94 5.06 -7.49 -11.68
C ILE A 94 4.64 -6.42 -10.67
N TRP A 95 5.62 -5.67 -10.16
CA TRP A 95 5.45 -4.80 -9.00
C TRP A 95 5.35 -3.33 -9.35
N GLY A 96 5.34 -3.00 -10.64
CA GLY A 96 5.33 -1.63 -11.12
C GLY A 96 6.63 -0.89 -10.85
N SER A 97 6.73 0.27 -11.49
CA SER A 97 7.86 1.19 -11.45
C SER A 97 7.38 2.61 -11.13
N ALA A 98 8.33 3.50 -10.81
CA ALA A 98 8.05 4.93 -10.82
C ALA A 98 7.58 5.38 -12.21
N ALA A 99 6.82 6.47 -12.26
CA ALA A 99 6.35 7.07 -13.51
C ALA A 99 7.54 7.54 -14.36
N GLY A 100 7.48 7.28 -15.67
CA GLY A 100 8.51 7.68 -16.64
C GLY A 100 8.26 7.02 -18.00
N ASP A 101 8.78 7.63 -19.06
CA ASP A 101 8.63 7.09 -20.42
C ASP A 101 9.33 5.73 -20.55
N GLY A 102 8.66 4.78 -21.20
CA GLY A 102 9.18 3.41 -21.39
C GLY A 102 9.20 2.54 -20.13
N LYS A 103 8.56 2.98 -19.03
CA LYS A 103 8.48 2.21 -17.78
C LYS A 103 7.23 1.32 -17.71
N ALA A 104 7.31 0.24 -16.94
CA ALA A 104 6.22 -0.73 -16.77
C ALA A 104 4.93 -0.12 -16.20
N GLY A 105 5.04 1.04 -15.53
CA GLY A 105 3.90 1.80 -15.04
C GLY A 105 3.32 1.19 -13.75
N PRO A 106 2.02 1.36 -13.50
CA PRO A 106 1.39 0.89 -12.27
C PRO A 106 1.39 -0.64 -12.21
N SER A 107 1.54 -1.18 -11.00
CA SER A 107 1.58 -2.62 -10.81
C SER A 107 0.26 -3.31 -11.15
N PRO A 108 0.30 -4.47 -11.82
CA PRO A 108 -0.86 -5.34 -11.97
C PRO A 108 -1.26 -6.06 -10.67
N VAL A 109 -0.45 -5.98 -9.60
CA VAL A 109 -0.70 -6.67 -8.33
C VAL A 109 -1.14 -5.67 -7.25
N SER A 110 -2.36 -5.85 -6.74
CA SER A 110 -2.87 -5.17 -5.56
C SER A 110 -2.71 -6.04 -4.31
N VAL A 111 -2.21 -5.45 -3.23
CA VAL A 111 -2.02 -6.13 -1.94
C VAL A 111 -2.94 -5.46 -0.93
N PHE A 112 -3.75 -6.26 -0.24
CA PHE A 112 -4.65 -5.82 0.81
C PHE A 112 -4.32 -6.57 2.10
N VAL A 113 -4.41 -5.86 3.23
CA VAL A 113 -4.21 -6.43 4.56
C VAL A 113 -5.46 -6.15 5.37
N GLN A 114 -5.95 -7.18 6.04
CA GLN A 114 -7.03 -7.09 6.99
C GLN A 114 -6.54 -7.65 8.31
N ASN A 115 -6.52 -6.81 9.35
CA ASN A 115 -6.26 -7.27 10.71
C ASN A 115 -7.44 -8.12 11.17
N TRP A 116 -7.13 -9.30 11.71
CA TRP A 116 -8.16 -10.17 12.26
C TRP A 116 -8.70 -9.58 13.56
N LYS A 117 -10.03 -9.58 13.71
CA LYS A 117 -10.69 -9.15 14.96
C LYS A 117 -11.21 -10.38 15.67
N ARG A 118 -10.73 -10.64 16.89
CA ARG A 118 -11.30 -11.68 17.76
C ARG A 118 -12.29 -11.03 18.72
N ASN A 119 -13.53 -11.49 18.75
CA ASN A 119 -14.59 -10.96 19.65
C ASN A 119 -14.78 -9.43 19.58
N ARG A 120 -14.67 -8.84 18.38
CA ARG A 120 -14.75 -7.38 18.13
C ARG A 120 -13.64 -6.53 18.78
N GLN A 121 -12.68 -7.15 19.47
CA GLN A 121 -11.46 -6.49 19.93
C GLN A 121 -10.39 -6.61 18.85
N ALA A 122 -9.58 -5.56 18.68
CA ALA A 122 -8.41 -5.62 17.83
C ALA A 122 -7.45 -6.66 18.41
N ASP A 123 -7.01 -7.61 17.59
CA ASP A 123 -5.91 -8.49 17.96
C ASP A 123 -4.65 -7.64 17.96
N VAL A 124 -4.16 -7.26 19.15
CA VAL A 124 -2.94 -6.47 19.35
C VAL A 124 -1.79 -7.45 19.59
N PRO A 125 -0.90 -7.68 18.61
CA PRO A 125 0.15 -8.69 18.74
C PRO A 125 1.39 -8.17 19.48
N PHE A 126 1.23 -7.16 20.34
CA PHE A 126 2.29 -6.54 21.14
C PHE A 126 1.79 -6.23 22.54
N GLU A 127 2.67 -6.35 23.53
CA GLU A 127 2.43 -5.87 24.89
C GLU A 127 2.90 -4.42 24.99
N VAL A 128 2.02 -3.51 25.40
CA VAL A 128 2.42 -2.16 25.80
C VAL A 128 2.97 -2.25 27.21
N ILE A 129 4.30 -2.29 27.35
CA ILE A 129 4.94 -2.17 28.66
C ILE A 129 4.85 -0.70 29.05
N SER A 130 3.91 -0.34 29.93
CA SER A 130 3.88 0.99 30.53
C SER A 130 4.99 1.07 31.56
N ASP A 131 5.98 1.93 31.35
CA ASP A 131 6.92 2.28 32.41
C ASP A 131 6.15 2.88 33.60
N LYS A 132 6.46 2.37 34.80
CA LYS A 132 5.95 2.86 36.09
C LYS A 132 6.63 4.16 36.50
#